data_AF-A0A955PPJ1-F1
#
_entry.id   AF-A0A955PPJ1-F1
#
_cell.length_a   1.000
_cell.length_b   1.000
_cell.length_c   1.000
_cell.angle_alpha   90.00
_cell.angle_beta   90.00
_cell.angle_gamma   90.00
#
_symmetry.space_group_name_H-M   'P 1'
#
loop_
_entity.id
_entity.type
_entity.pdbx_description
1 polymer ?
#
loop_
_entity_poly.entity_id
_entity_poly.type
_entity_poly.pdbx_seq_one_letter_code
_entity_poly.pdbx_strand_id
1 'polypeptide(L)'
;DMLPNADLSDKIATGFHRNTMVNEEGGIDVEEFRYHSLVDRVHTTSTTFLGLTIACAQCHDHKYDPISQKEYYQFLAFLNNADEPVMKVPDPETTAKREDLMKRIAKLESDLPNQFPPYEEGTKWTPLKPHRFASTGGATLARDQDGVMYAVGANPEKATYTLRARVGSEVIDQLRLVVLPDSDLGGKGPGRTPHGNFVLSEFEVSVVPEGGRQIIPLEIAEASADFSQEGYDISASIDGDASTGWGIAPKEGDLSQSRTAVFRLKDPLKFENGANLTFRLVQNFGGSHTIQKFKLSAGQDYKRFYNPDLPIEEQREQHLAAKFKEWADTESAKAREWTSLPPKEIRSEHNVTLTVLEDDSVLASGDNPNRDTYTALYEPGTDQVTGIKIEVLPDESLPMDGPGRGMVLGTGTFMLSEVYLYALPKGATVGVEGTTIELKNPSADFHQENRDPKPALDRVLDTGWAINGQVGKPHWLVLEASSPVSLEKGSQLKLVLSQHYIHQETIGRFRFSVTSEGEDLKANPWPADIESILAKSEEDR
;
A
#
# COMPACT_ATOMS: atom_id res chain seq x y z
N ASP A 1 -19.15 -53.83 -11.04
CA ASP A 1 -18.45 -55.11 -10.82
C ASP A 1 -19.37 -56.06 -10.05
N MET A 2 -19.46 -57.33 -10.46
CA MET A 2 -20.33 -58.35 -9.83
C MET A 2 -19.56 -59.30 -8.88
N LEU A 3 -18.26 -59.10 -8.70
CA LEU A 3 -17.43 -59.81 -7.74
C LEU A 3 -17.79 -59.38 -6.31
N PRO A 4 -17.95 -60.31 -5.37
CA PRO A 4 -18.04 -59.98 -3.96
C PRO A 4 -16.77 -59.23 -3.50
N ASN A 5 -16.94 -58.08 -2.85
CA ASN A 5 -15.85 -57.25 -2.33
C ASN A 5 -14.85 -56.72 -3.39
N ALA A 6 -15.31 -56.44 -4.62
CA ALA A 6 -14.48 -55.85 -5.68
C ALA A 6 -13.69 -54.63 -5.20
N ASP A 7 -12.37 -54.65 -5.40
CA ASP A 7 -11.49 -53.52 -5.09
C ASP A 7 -11.56 -52.43 -6.18
N LEU A 8 -10.72 -51.39 -6.08
CA LEU A 8 -10.71 -50.32 -7.08
C LEU A 8 -10.20 -50.82 -8.44
N SER A 9 -9.23 -51.74 -8.45
CA SER A 9 -8.66 -52.29 -9.68
C SER A 9 -9.68 -53.17 -10.42
N ASP A 10 -10.44 -53.99 -9.69
CA ASP A 10 -11.54 -54.80 -10.24
C ASP A 10 -12.61 -53.91 -10.90
N LYS A 11 -12.97 -52.82 -10.22
CA LYS A 11 -13.92 -51.83 -10.73
C LYS A 11 -13.39 -51.06 -11.94
N ILE A 12 -12.11 -50.72 -11.97
CA ILE A 12 -11.46 -50.08 -13.13
C ILE A 12 -11.45 -51.05 -14.31
N ALA A 13 -11.11 -52.33 -14.08
CA ALA A 13 -11.08 -53.35 -15.13
C ALA A 13 -12.47 -53.57 -15.75
N THR A 14 -13.52 -53.65 -14.92
CA THR A 14 -14.90 -53.74 -15.43
C THR A 14 -15.39 -52.49 -16.13
N GLY A 15 -14.70 -51.35 -15.95
CA GLY A 15 -14.86 -50.15 -16.76
C GLY A 15 -14.68 -50.37 -18.27
N PHE A 16 -14.02 -51.45 -18.70
CA PHE A 16 -13.97 -51.87 -20.11
C PHE A 16 -15.35 -51.89 -20.76
N HIS A 17 -16.38 -52.37 -20.05
CA HIS A 17 -17.74 -52.45 -20.58
C HIS A 17 -18.42 -51.08 -20.77
N ARG A 18 -17.81 -50.00 -20.28
CA ARG A 18 -18.27 -48.62 -20.48
C ARG A 18 -17.57 -47.89 -21.63
N ASN A 19 -16.56 -48.51 -22.25
CA ASN A 19 -15.90 -47.97 -23.45
C ASN A 19 -16.74 -48.20 -24.71
N THR A 20 -18.05 -48.08 -24.61
CA THR A 20 -18.95 -48.04 -25.76
C THR A 20 -18.93 -46.64 -26.35
N MET A 21 -19.49 -46.44 -27.55
CA MET A 21 -19.72 -45.07 -28.05
C MET A 21 -20.37 -44.19 -26.98
N VAL A 22 -19.77 -43.02 -26.70
CA VAL A 22 -20.26 -42.00 -25.75
C VAL A 22 -20.78 -40.82 -26.56
N ASN A 23 -22.00 -40.38 -26.28
CA ASN A 23 -22.57 -39.16 -26.85
C ASN A 23 -23.08 -38.25 -25.73
N GLU A 24 -22.60 -37.00 -25.72
CA GLU A 24 -22.97 -35.97 -24.73
C GLU A 24 -23.73 -34.79 -25.38
N GLU A 25 -24.20 -34.94 -26.63
CA GLU A 25 -24.91 -33.91 -27.37
C GLU A 25 -26.34 -33.68 -26.83
N GLY A 26 -26.77 -32.41 -26.76
CA GLY A 26 -28.04 -31.98 -26.13
C GLY A 26 -29.35 -32.37 -26.83
N GLY A 27 -29.34 -33.38 -27.71
CA GLY A 27 -30.50 -33.82 -28.50
C GLY A 27 -30.65 -35.35 -28.64
N ILE A 28 -29.90 -36.12 -27.85
CA ILE A 28 -29.94 -37.59 -27.92
C ILE A 28 -31.24 -38.17 -27.37
N ASP A 29 -31.76 -39.22 -28.00
CA ASP A 29 -32.73 -40.12 -27.35
C ASP A 29 -31.95 -41.09 -26.45
N VAL A 30 -32.22 -41.01 -25.14
CA VAL A 30 -31.49 -41.74 -24.10
C VAL A 30 -31.64 -43.26 -24.26
N GLU A 31 -32.82 -43.74 -24.69
CA GLU A 31 -33.06 -45.17 -24.84
C GLU A 31 -32.47 -45.72 -26.13
N GLU A 32 -32.53 -44.96 -27.23
CA GLU A 32 -31.84 -45.31 -28.47
C GLU A 32 -30.33 -45.41 -28.25
N PHE A 33 -29.75 -44.40 -27.59
CA PHE A 33 -28.33 -44.40 -27.27
C PHE A 33 -27.95 -45.56 -26.34
N ARG A 34 -28.73 -45.82 -25.27
CA ARG A 34 -28.51 -46.98 -24.39
C ARG A 34 -28.49 -48.29 -25.19
N TYR A 35 -29.41 -48.46 -26.15
CA TYR A 35 -29.44 -49.65 -27.01
C TYR A 35 -28.20 -49.76 -27.89
N HIS A 36 -27.75 -48.67 -28.51
CA HIS A 36 -26.51 -48.64 -29.29
C HIS A 36 -25.27 -48.99 -28.44
N SER A 37 -25.17 -48.45 -27.22
CA SER A 37 -24.11 -48.79 -26.28
C SER A 37 -24.14 -50.28 -25.92
N LEU A 38 -25.32 -50.87 -25.72
CA LEU A 38 -25.44 -52.32 -25.43
C LEU A 38 -25.01 -53.19 -26.62
N VAL A 39 -25.43 -52.84 -27.83
CA VAL A 39 -25.02 -53.56 -29.05
C VAL A 39 -23.51 -53.51 -29.21
N ASP A 40 -22.91 -52.33 -29.03
CA ASP A 40 -21.46 -52.14 -29.09
C ASP A 40 -20.74 -52.92 -27.99
N ARG A 41 -21.26 -52.92 -26.76
CA ARG A 41 -20.75 -53.71 -25.63
C ARG A 41 -20.74 -55.20 -25.93
N VAL A 42 -21.83 -55.72 -26.50
CA VAL A 42 -21.95 -57.14 -26.90
C VAL A 42 -20.90 -57.49 -27.95
N HIS A 43 -20.79 -56.69 -29.01
CA HIS A 43 -19.87 -56.92 -30.11
C HIS A 43 -18.41 -56.84 -29.67
N THR A 44 -18.09 -55.82 -28.88
CA THR A 44 -16.74 -55.59 -28.34
C THR A 44 -16.36 -56.72 -27.39
N THR A 45 -17.24 -57.09 -26.46
CA THR A 45 -16.97 -58.18 -25.50
C THR A 45 -16.76 -59.51 -26.22
N SER A 46 -17.62 -59.86 -27.18
CA SER A 46 -17.49 -61.14 -27.91
C SER A 46 -16.23 -61.18 -28.76
N THR A 47 -15.91 -60.09 -29.45
CA THR A 47 -14.76 -60.04 -30.35
C THR A 47 -13.45 -60.07 -29.57
N THR A 48 -13.36 -59.28 -28.48
CA THR A 48 -12.13 -59.16 -27.69
C THR A 48 -11.87 -60.36 -26.80
N PHE A 49 -12.87 -60.86 -26.06
CA PHE A 49 -12.65 -61.89 -25.05
C PHE A 49 -13.02 -63.30 -25.49
N LEU A 50 -14.02 -63.44 -26.37
CA LEU A 50 -14.44 -64.76 -26.88
C LEU A 50 -13.76 -65.10 -28.22
N GLY A 51 -13.20 -64.11 -28.91
CA GLY A 51 -12.65 -64.29 -30.26
C GLY A 51 -13.72 -64.57 -31.31
N LEU A 52 -14.98 -64.20 -31.04
CA LEU A 52 -16.14 -64.49 -31.88
C LEU A 52 -16.81 -63.21 -32.39
N THR A 53 -17.06 -63.16 -33.70
CA THR A 53 -17.78 -62.08 -34.35
C THR A 53 -19.28 -62.40 -34.41
N ILE A 54 -20.01 -62.14 -33.33
CA ILE A 54 -21.45 -62.49 -33.27
C ILE A 54 -22.37 -61.39 -33.82
N ALA A 55 -21.83 -60.32 -34.41
CA ALA A 55 -22.62 -59.14 -34.79
C ALA A 55 -23.74 -59.42 -35.80
N CYS A 56 -23.51 -60.33 -36.76
CA CYS A 56 -24.56 -60.74 -37.70
C CYS A 56 -25.78 -61.35 -37.00
N ALA A 57 -25.56 -61.98 -35.83
CA ALA A 57 -26.60 -62.59 -35.01
C ALA A 57 -27.64 -61.58 -34.48
N GLN A 58 -27.35 -60.27 -34.56
CA GLN A 58 -28.29 -59.22 -34.21
C GLN A 58 -29.57 -59.28 -35.07
N CYS A 59 -29.43 -59.49 -36.38
CA CYS A 59 -30.55 -59.40 -37.32
C CYS A 59 -31.08 -60.76 -37.78
N HIS A 60 -30.24 -61.80 -37.79
CA HIS A 60 -30.58 -63.15 -38.24
C HIS A 60 -29.61 -64.15 -37.60
N ASP A 61 -29.90 -65.46 -37.60
CA ASP A 61 -28.95 -66.45 -37.11
C ASP A 61 -27.57 -66.31 -37.79
N HIS A 62 -26.49 -66.47 -37.02
CA HIS A 62 -25.15 -66.24 -37.53
C HIS A 62 -24.85 -67.16 -38.74
N LYS A 63 -24.18 -66.61 -39.76
CA LYS A 63 -24.06 -67.25 -41.08
C LYS A 63 -23.22 -68.52 -41.08
N TYR A 64 -22.16 -68.57 -40.26
CA TYR A 64 -21.16 -69.63 -40.29
C TYR A 64 -21.13 -70.42 -38.98
N ASP A 65 -21.07 -69.73 -37.85
CA ASP A 65 -21.13 -70.33 -36.52
C ASP A 65 -22.57 -70.64 -36.07
N PRO A 66 -22.79 -71.71 -35.28
CA PRO A 66 -24.11 -72.13 -34.79
C PRO A 66 -24.58 -71.24 -33.63
N ILE A 67 -24.72 -69.94 -33.88
CA ILE A 67 -25.19 -68.94 -32.91
C ILE A 67 -26.50 -68.39 -33.43
N SER A 68 -27.58 -68.70 -32.74
CA SER A 68 -28.91 -68.19 -33.07
C SER A 68 -29.05 -66.72 -32.68
N GLN A 69 -29.96 -66.01 -33.34
CA GLN A 69 -30.35 -64.66 -32.94
C GLN A 69 -30.85 -64.64 -31.48
N LYS A 70 -31.51 -65.72 -31.05
CA LYS A 70 -31.99 -65.85 -29.66
C LYS A 70 -30.82 -65.81 -28.66
N GLU A 71 -29.73 -66.51 -28.95
CA GLU A 71 -28.54 -66.53 -28.09
C GLU A 71 -27.83 -65.18 -28.07
N TYR A 72 -27.80 -64.45 -29.20
CA TYR A 72 -27.32 -63.06 -29.23
C TYR A 72 -28.07 -62.18 -28.24
N TYR A 73 -29.40 -62.20 -28.27
CA TYR A 73 -30.20 -61.37 -27.38
C TYR A 73 -30.16 -61.83 -25.91
N GLN A 74 -29.90 -63.12 -25.65
CA GLN A 74 -29.62 -63.60 -24.29
C GLN A 74 -28.31 -63.04 -23.75
N PHE A 75 -27.27 -62.96 -24.58
CA PHE A 75 -25.99 -62.36 -24.19
C PHE A 75 -26.11 -60.84 -24.02
N LEU A 76 -26.87 -60.16 -24.89
CA LEU A 76 -27.21 -58.75 -24.72
C LEU A 76 -27.95 -58.51 -23.40
N ALA A 77 -28.93 -59.34 -23.04
CA ALA A 77 -29.66 -59.22 -21.78
C ALA A 77 -28.74 -59.35 -20.56
N PHE A 78 -27.74 -60.25 -20.62
CA PHE A 78 -26.75 -60.39 -19.56
C PHE A 78 -25.90 -59.12 -19.36
N LEU A 79 -25.47 -58.48 -20.47
CA LEU A 79 -24.68 -57.24 -20.43
C LEU A 79 -25.52 -55.97 -20.21
N ASN A 80 -26.85 -56.10 -20.26
CA ASN A 80 -27.83 -55.05 -19.98
C ASN A 80 -28.25 -55.02 -18.49
N ASN A 81 -27.31 -55.27 -17.58
CA ASN A 81 -27.53 -55.21 -16.13
C ASN A 81 -26.40 -54.46 -15.42
N ALA A 82 -25.83 -53.45 -16.07
CA ALA A 82 -24.71 -52.67 -15.57
C ALA A 82 -25.15 -51.29 -15.10
N ASP A 83 -24.84 -50.95 -13.85
CA ASP A 83 -24.88 -49.58 -13.36
C ASP A 83 -23.60 -48.83 -13.78
N GLU A 84 -23.74 -47.57 -14.20
CA GLU A 84 -22.64 -46.75 -14.72
C GLU A 84 -22.31 -45.53 -13.82
N PRO A 85 -21.80 -45.73 -12.59
CA PRO A 85 -21.51 -44.63 -11.67
C PRO A 85 -20.29 -43.80 -12.10
N VAL A 86 -20.27 -42.52 -11.72
CA VAL A 86 -19.05 -41.71 -11.81
C VAL A 86 -18.08 -42.14 -10.70
N MET A 87 -16.88 -42.56 -11.09
CA MET A 87 -15.85 -43.01 -10.15
C MET A 87 -14.63 -42.10 -10.24
N LYS A 88 -14.16 -41.61 -9.08
CA LYS A 88 -12.88 -40.91 -9.00
C LYS A 88 -11.78 -41.96 -9.02
N VAL A 89 -10.99 -41.99 -10.09
CA VAL A 89 -9.78 -42.81 -10.19
C VAL A 89 -8.60 -41.90 -9.86
N PRO A 90 -8.03 -42.00 -8.65
CA PRO A 90 -6.92 -41.15 -8.25
C PRO A 90 -5.67 -41.54 -9.04
N ASP A 91 -5.17 -40.61 -9.83
CA ASP A 91 -3.83 -40.68 -10.40
C ASP A 91 -2.78 -40.37 -9.31
N PRO A 92 -1.71 -41.17 -9.15
CA PRO A 92 -0.70 -40.95 -8.10
C PRO A 92 -0.06 -39.57 -8.15
N GLU A 93 0.19 -39.03 -9.35
CA GLU A 93 0.80 -37.71 -9.52
C GLU A 93 -0.18 -36.60 -9.08
N THR A 94 -1.44 -36.70 -9.49
CA THR A 94 -2.52 -35.80 -9.09
C THR A 94 -2.77 -35.83 -7.59
N THR A 95 -2.69 -37.01 -6.97
CA THR A 95 -2.85 -37.19 -5.53
C THR A 95 -1.72 -36.52 -4.77
N ALA A 96 -0.47 -36.78 -5.16
CA ALA A 96 0.71 -36.15 -4.56
C ALA A 96 0.66 -34.62 -4.71
N LYS A 97 0.27 -34.11 -5.89
CA LYS A 97 0.10 -32.68 -6.13
C LYS A 97 -0.98 -32.06 -5.24
N ARG A 98 -2.11 -32.76 -5.04
CA ARG A 98 -3.18 -32.30 -4.15
C ARG A 98 -2.71 -32.23 -2.69
N GLU A 99 -1.97 -33.23 -2.23
CA GLU A 99 -1.41 -33.24 -0.88
C GLU A 99 -0.41 -32.10 -0.67
N ASP A 100 0.46 -31.83 -1.64
CA ASP A 100 1.37 -30.68 -1.60
C ASP A 100 0.62 -29.36 -1.51
N LEU A 101 -0.38 -29.16 -2.38
CA LEU A 101 -1.20 -27.94 -2.37
C LEU A 101 -1.93 -27.75 -1.05
N MET A 102 -2.50 -28.81 -0.48
CA MET A 102 -3.17 -28.74 0.83
C MET A 102 -2.21 -28.37 1.96
N LYS A 103 -0.98 -28.89 1.96
CA LYS A 103 0.06 -28.49 2.92
C LYS A 103 0.44 -27.02 2.76
N ARG A 104 0.54 -26.54 1.52
CA ARG A 104 0.83 -25.12 1.23
C ARG A 104 -0.31 -24.20 1.69
N ILE A 105 -1.57 -24.58 1.43
CA ILE A 105 -2.75 -23.84 1.90
C ILE A 105 -2.74 -23.76 3.42
N ALA A 106 -2.60 -24.89 4.12
CA ALA A 106 -2.59 -24.92 5.57
C ALA A 106 -1.46 -24.06 6.18
N LYS A 107 -0.27 -24.07 5.55
CA LYS A 107 0.83 -23.20 5.96
C LYS A 107 0.47 -21.72 5.80
N LEU A 108 -0.02 -21.33 4.62
CA LEU A 108 -0.42 -19.95 4.35
C LEU A 108 -1.53 -19.47 5.30
N GLU A 109 -2.52 -20.32 5.58
CA GLU A 109 -3.60 -20.03 6.53
C GLU A 109 -3.08 -19.84 7.95
N SER A 110 -2.10 -20.66 8.38
CA SER A 110 -1.48 -20.51 9.71
C SER A 110 -0.64 -19.23 9.86
N ASP A 111 -0.17 -18.66 8.75
CA ASP A 111 0.62 -17.42 8.74
C ASP A 111 -0.26 -16.15 8.69
N LEU A 112 -1.55 -16.26 8.32
CA LEU A 112 -2.47 -15.12 8.25
C LEU A 112 -2.55 -14.27 9.54
N PRO A 113 -2.57 -14.83 10.76
CA PRO A 113 -2.58 -14.03 11.99
C PRO A 113 -1.38 -13.08 12.13
N ASN A 114 -0.23 -13.42 11.57
CA ASN A 114 0.96 -12.56 11.60
C ASN A 114 0.87 -11.44 10.55
N GLN A 115 0.13 -11.65 9.47
CA GLN A 115 -0.13 -10.64 8.44
C GLN A 115 -1.25 -9.68 8.87
N PHE A 116 -2.25 -10.20 9.58
CA PHE A 116 -3.42 -9.46 10.05
C PHE A 116 -3.63 -9.70 11.54
N PRO A 117 -2.79 -9.09 12.40
CA PRO A 117 -2.93 -9.23 13.83
C PRO A 117 -4.19 -8.50 14.31
N PRO A 118 -4.80 -8.91 15.43
CA PRO A 118 -5.97 -8.23 16.01
C PRO A 118 -5.66 -6.87 16.63
N TYR A 119 -4.38 -6.56 16.86
CA TYR A 119 -3.89 -5.27 17.37
C TYR A 119 -2.38 -5.18 17.09
N GLU A 120 -1.82 -3.97 17.18
CA GLU A 120 -0.36 -3.76 17.15
C GLU A 120 0.27 -4.10 18.51
N GLU A 121 1.39 -4.82 18.52
CA GLU A 121 2.15 -4.97 19.76
C GLU A 121 2.97 -3.71 20.06
N GLY A 122 3.06 -3.36 21.35
CA GLY A 122 3.90 -2.27 21.82
C GLY A 122 3.21 -0.91 21.83
N THR A 123 4.03 0.15 21.78
CA THR A 123 3.56 1.53 21.94
C THR A 123 4.02 2.39 20.77
N LYS A 124 3.08 3.11 20.16
CA LYS A 124 3.40 4.21 19.24
C LYS A 124 3.78 5.45 20.04
N TRP A 125 5.04 5.90 19.89
CA TRP A 125 5.55 7.10 20.53
C TRP A 125 5.61 8.27 19.55
N THR A 126 4.87 9.33 19.84
CA THR A 126 4.91 10.60 19.12
C THR A 126 5.80 11.60 19.86
N PRO A 127 6.93 12.05 19.28
CA PRO A 127 7.78 13.07 19.90
C PRO A 127 7.01 14.38 20.13
N LEU A 128 7.09 14.92 21.34
CA LEU A 128 6.50 16.21 21.65
C LEU A 128 7.53 17.32 21.41
N LYS A 129 7.10 18.40 20.76
CA LYS A 129 7.91 19.59 20.51
C LYS A 129 7.39 20.77 21.35
N PRO A 130 7.88 20.98 22.59
CA PRO A 130 7.43 22.09 23.43
C PRO A 130 7.62 23.44 22.73
N HIS A 131 6.57 24.23 22.58
CA HIS A 131 6.61 25.54 21.90
C HIS A 131 6.68 26.72 22.89
N ARG A 132 6.38 26.48 24.18
CA ARG A 132 6.66 27.40 25.29
C ARG A 132 7.32 26.64 26.41
N PHE A 133 8.29 27.26 27.05
CA PHE A 133 8.99 26.67 28.19
C PHE A 133 9.55 27.74 29.10
N ALA A 134 9.60 27.43 30.39
CA ALA A 134 10.11 28.30 31.44
C ALA A 134 10.72 27.47 32.58
N SER A 135 11.57 28.10 33.37
CA SER A 135 12.29 27.48 34.47
C SER A 135 12.29 28.42 35.67
N THR A 136 12.15 27.86 36.87
CA THR A 136 12.41 28.59 38.12
C THR A 136 13.89 28.49 38.50
N GLY A 137 14.37 29.39 39.37
CA GLY A 137 15.75 29.36 39.87
C GLY A 137 16.82 29.88 38.90
N GLY A 138 16.45 30.39 37.72
CA GLY A 138 17.37 31.10 36.81
C GLY A 138 18.14 30.22 35.82
N ALA A 139 17.88 28.91 35.78
CA ALA A 139 18.32 28.08 34.64
C ALA A 139 17.68 28.59 33.35
N THR A 140 18.38 28.53 32.21
CA THR A 140 17.83 28.91 30.89
C THR A 140 17.52 27.64 30.11
N LEU A 141 16.27 27.49 29.66
CA LEU A 141 15.86 26.39 28.80
C LEU A 141 15.96 26.77 27.32
N ALA A 142 16.38 25.83 26.49
CA ALA A 142 16.37 25.95 25.04
C ALA A 142 15.97 24.60 24.41
N ARG A 143 15.61 24.64 23.12
CA ARG A 143 15.10 23.49 22.35
C ARG A 143 15.74 23.45 20.98
N ASP A 144 16.04 22.26 20.46
CA ASP A 144 16.46 22.07 19.06
C ASP A 144 15.26 21.89 18.10
N GLN A 145 15.54 21.50 16.85
CA GLN A 145 14.53 21.27 15.79
C GLN A 145 13.70 19.99 16.02
N ASP A 146 14.25 19.02 16.76
CA ASP A 146 13.64 17.73 17.05
C ASP A 146 12.81 17.75 18.34
N GLY A 147 12.88 18.84 19.11
CA GLY A 147 12.15 19.00 20.36
C GLY A 147 12.93 18.57 21.60
N VAL A 148 14.23 18.28 21.46
CA VAL A 148 15.10 18.01 22.62
C VAL A 148 15.33 19.31 23.36
N MET A 149 15.05 19.27 24.66
CA MET A 149 15.22 20.37 25.60
C MET A 149 16.60 20.27 26.25
N TYR A 150 17.24 21.41 26.48
CA TYR A 150 18.46 21.50 27.27
C TYR A 150 18.43 22.72 28.20
N ALA A 151 18.95 22.54 29.41
CA ALA A 151 19.06 23.53 30.45
C ALA A 151 20.52 23.99 30.61
N VAL A 152 20.74 25.29 30.42
CA VAL A 152 22.05 25.95 30.47
C VAL A 152 22.02 27.14 31.43
N GLY A 153 23.13 27.86 31.57
CA GLY A 153 23.22 29.02 32.46
C GLY A 153 23.26 28.62 33.94
N ALA A 154 22.55 29.34 34.80
CA ALA A 154 22.58 29.10 36.24
C ALA A 154 22.11 27.68 36.60
N ASN A 155 22.79 27.03 37.54
CA ASN A 155 22.38 25.74 38.08
C ASN A 155 21.87 25.94 39.51
N PRO A 156 20.54 26.14 39.70
CA PRO A 156 20.00 26.41 41.01
C PRO A 156 19.91 25.15 41.87
N GLU A 157 19.86 25.36 43.18
CA GLU A 157 19.61 24.30 44.16
C GLU A 157 18.31 23.52 43.87
N LYS A 158 17.26 24.23 43.44
CA LYS A 158 15.95 23.66 43.08
C LYS A 158 15.41 24.34 41.83
N ALA A 159 14.71 23.60 40.98
CA ALA A 159 14.07 24.15 39.80
C ALA A 159 12.79 23.40 39.44
N THR A 160 11.87 24.10 38.78
CA THR A 160 10.73 23.52 38.09
C THR A 160 10.83 23.90 36.63
N TYR A 161 10.85 22.91 35.74
CA TYR A 161 10.77 23.15 34.30
C TYR A 161 9.32 23.00 33.86
N THR A 162 8.74 24.10 33.37
CA THR A 162 7.37 24.13 32.83
C THR A 162 7.45 24.15 31.31
N LEU A 163 6.79 23.21 30.65
CA LEU A 163 6.87 23.00 29.20
C LEU A 163 5.47 22.86 28.63
N ARG A 164 5.16 23.54 27.53
CA ARG A 164 3.88 23.42 26.84
C ARG A 164 4.08 22.87 25.43
N ALA A 165 3.42 21.76 25.11
CA ALA A 165 3.44 21.11 23.81
C ALA A 165 2.03 20.97 23.25
N ARG A 166 1.88 21.05 21.92
CA ARG A 166 0.62 20.79 21.24
C ARG A 166 0.57 19.30 20.87
N VAL A 167 -0.60 18.70 21.03
CA VAL A 167 -0.95 17.35 20.56
C VAL A 167 -2.12 17.45 19.59
N GLY A 168 -2.17 16.53 18.64
CA GLY A 168 -3.23 16.41 17.65
C GLY A 168 -4.40 15.58 18.16
N SER A 169 -5.08 14.91 17.24
CA SER A 169 -6.24 14.04 17.52
C SER A 169 -5.85 12.62 17.95
N GLU A 170 -4.55 12.35 18.13
CA GLU A 170 -4.08 11.06 18.61
C GLU A 170 -4.64 10.72 19.99
N VAL A 171 -4.80 9.41 20.22
CA VAL A 171 -5.11 8.88 21.55
C VAL A 171 -3.82 8.82 22.35
N ILE A 172 -3.84 9.31 23.59
CA ILE A 172 -2.66 9.35 24.47
C ILE A 172 -3.02 8.67 25.78
N ASP A 173 -2.32 7.59 26.13
CA ASP A 173 -2.54 6.86 27.38
C ASP A 173 -1.30 6.78 28.27
N GLN A 174 -0.15 7.22 27.76
CA GLN A 174 1.08 7.34 28.52
C GLN A 174 2.01 8.44 27.98
N LEU A 175 2.92 8.89 28.83
CA LEU A 175 3.89 9.94 28.55
C LEU A 175 5.29 9.39 28.82
N ARG A 176 6.28 9.75 28.00
CA ARG A 176 7.66 9.32 28.18
C ARG A 176 8.58 10.52 28.35
N LEU A 177 9.41 10.46 29.38
CA LEU A 177 10.55 11.33 29.58
C LEU A 177 11.83 10.52 29.27
N VAL A 178 12.62 10.99 28.32
CA VAL A 178 13.97 10.47 28.10
C VAL A 178 14.96 11.57 28.48
N VAL A 179 15.80 11.31 29.47
CA VAL A 179 16.91 12.18 29.85
C VAL A 179 18.19 11.69 29.16
N LEU A 180 18.95 12.62 28.60
CA LEU A 180 20.07 12.34 27.70
C LEU A 180 21.37 12.87 28.29
N PRO A 181 22.48 12.12 28.24
CA PRO A 181 23.79 12.66 28.55
C PRO A 181 24.18 13.70 27.50
N ASP A 182 24.99 14.68 27.89
CA ASP A 182 25.58 15.65 26.97
C ASP A 182 26.99 16.03 27.42
N SER A 183 27.98 15.45 26.74
CA SER A 183 29.40 15.72 27.00
C SER A 183 29.82 17.12 26.56
N ASP A 184 29.15 17.69 25.55
CA ASP A 184 29.49 19.00 24.99
C ASP A 184 29.05 20.14 25.92
N LEU A 185 28.05 19.89 26.75
CA LEU A 185 27.60 20.79 27.82
C LEU A 185 28.36 20.59 29.15
N GLY A 186 29.47 19.84 29.14
CA GLY A 186 30.35 19.61 30.30
C GLY A 186 29.79 18.67 31.36
N GLY A 187 28.66 18.01 31.09
CA GLY A 187 28.02 17.05 31.98
C GLY A 187 28.65 15.66 31.91
N LYS A 188 28.68 14.94 33.03
CA LYS A 188 29.07 13.51 33.11
C LYS A 188 27.86 12.57 33.07
N GLY A 189 26.70 13.09 32.71
CA GLY A 189 25.43 12.36 32.70
C GLY A 189 24.26 13.29 32.35
N PRO A 190 23.02 12.78 32.40
CA PRO A 190 21.82 13.55 32.07
C PRO A 190 21.47 14.69 33.02
N GLY A 191 22.07 14.73 34.21
CA GLY A 191 21.87 15.78 35.22
C GLY A 191 23.00 16.80 35.28
N ARG A 192 22.75 17.93 35.93
CA ARG A 192 23.64 19.10 35.99
C ARG A 192 24.58 19.11 37.20
N THR A 193 24.54 18.08 38.06
CA THR A 193 25.55 17.97 39.13
C THR A 193 26.92 17.67 38.54
N PRO A 194 28.03 17.94 39.26
CA PRO A 194 29.38 17.63 38.77
C PRO A 194 29.61 16.14 38.42
N HIS A 195 28.79 15.25 38.97
CA HIS A 195 28.83 13.81 38.71
C HIS A 195 27.76 13.34 37.71
N GLY A 196 26.85 14.21 37.25
CA GLY A 196 25.90 13.91 36.18
C GLY A 196 24.53 13.35 36.63
N ASN A 197 24.23 13.36 37.93
CA ASN A 197 22.95 12.89 38.47
C ASN A 197 21.91 14.02 38.51
N PHE A 198 20.63 13.65 38.61
CA PHE A 198 19.50 14.53 38.89
C PHE A 198 18.53 13.84 39.85
N VAL A 199 17.61 14.61 40.43
CA VAL A 199 16.47 14.06 41.18
C VAL A 199 15.20 14.75 40.71
N LEU A 200 14.31 13.98 40.06
CA LEU A 200 12.99 14.44 39.64
C LEU A 200 12.00 14.17 40.78
N SER A 201 11.63 15.22 41.50
CA SER A 201 10.71 15.13 42.63
C SER A 201 9.26 14.93 42.22
N GLU A 202 8.79 15.63 41.19
CA GLU A 202 7.43 15.41 40.66
C GLU A 202 7.41 15.56 39.14
N PHE A 203 6.64 14.70 38.49
CA PHE A 203 6.25 14.80 37.10
C PHE A 203 4.76 15.10 37.01
N GLU A 204 4.41 16.38 36.90
CA GLU A 204 3.01 16.80 36.83
C GLU A 204 2.64 17.12 35.38
N VAL A 205 1.43 16.76 34.98
CA VAL A 205 0.90 17.09 33.66
C VAL A 205 -0.54 17.58 33.74
N SER A 206 -0.86 18.57 32.92
CA SER A 206 -2.20 19.11 32.77
C SER A 206 -2.50 19.37 31.30
N VAL A 207 -3.78 19.42 30.95
CA VAL A 207 -4.23 19.64 29.58
C VAL A 207 -5.22 20.78 29.47
N VAL A 208 -5.15 21.50 28.35
CA VAL A 208 -6.17 22.44 27.89
C VAL A 208 -6.59 22.00 26.47
N PRO A 209 -7.82 21.47 26.27
CA PRO A 209 -8.34 21.16 24.94
C PRO A 209 -8.30 22.38 24.01
N GLU A 210 -8.11 22.18 22.71
CA GLU A 210 -8.09 23.28 21.75
C GLU A 210 -9.41 24.09 21.80
N GLY A 211 -9.32 25.42 21.79
CA GLY A 211 -10.47 26.32 21.99
C GLY A 211 -10.97 26.44 23.44
N GLY A 212 -10.53 25.55 24.33
CA GLY A 212 -10.84 25.58 25.76
C GLY A 212 -10.01 26.60 26.55
N ARG A 213 -10.46 26.90 27.77
CA ARG A 213 -9.73 27.73 28.75
C ARG A 213 -9.49 27.05 30.09
N GLN A 214 -10.17 25.94 30.35
CA GLN A 214 -10.04 25.19 31.60
C GLN A 214 -8.77 24.34 31.57
N ILE A 215 -7.96 24.45 32.62
CA ILE A 215 -6.81 23.59 32.85
C ILE A 215 -7.30 22.36 33.61
N ILE A 216 -7.06 21.18 33.04
CA ILE A 216 -7.46 19.90 33.62
C ILE A 216 -6.18 19.17 34.04
N PRO A 217 -5.91 18.99 35.35
CA PRO A 217 -4.83 18.14 35.82
C PRO A 217 -5.05 16.69 35.38
N LEU A 218 -3.98 16.01 34.98
CA LEU A 218 -4.02 14.62 34.57
C LEU A 218 -3.47 13.73 35.68
N GLU A 219 -4.21 12.69 36.05
CA GLU A 219 -3.78 11.71 37.04
C GLU A 219 -2.90 10.64 36.38
N ILE A 220 -1.71 10.39 36.95
CA ILE A 220 -0.79 9.34 36.52
C ILE A 220 -1.03 8.15 37.45
N ALA A 221 -1.44 7.01 36.88
CA ALA A 221 -1.73 5.81 37.65
C ALA A 221 -0.46 5.02 38.02
N GLU A 222 0.55 5.06 37.16
CA GLU A 222 1.78 4.28 37.32
C GLU A 222 2.95 4.99 36.65
N ALA A 223 4.13 4.89 37.25
CA ALA A 223 5.38 5.29 36.62
C ALA A 223 6.35 4.10 36.61
N SER A 224 7.08 3.92 35.50
CA SER A 224 8.14 2.93 35.36
C SER A 224 9.38 3.59 34.76
N ALA A 225 10.56 3.07 35.09
CA ALA A 225 11.83 3.55 34.56
C ALA A 225 12.73 2.39 34.19
N ASP A 226 13.65 2.62 33.24
CA ASP A 226 14.69 1.65 32.89
C ASP A 226 15.71 1.44 34.01
N PHE A 227 15.85 2.43 34.90
CA PHE A 227 16.71 2.38 36.07
C PHE A 227 16.23 3.32 37.18
N SER A 228 16.32 2.87 38.43
CA SER A 228 16.13 3.67 39.64
C SER A 228 17.34 3.46 40.56
N GLN A 229 17.92 4.54 41.10
CA GLN A 229 18.92 4.41 42.16
C GLN A 229 18.26 3.95 43.48
N GLU A 230 19.02 3.27 44.33
CA GLU A 230 18.51 2.77 45.61
C GLU A 230 17.96 3.92 46.47
N GLY A 231 16.70 3.81 46.90
CA GLY A 231 16.01 4.82 47.72
C GLY A 231 15.37 5.98 46.94
N TYR A 232 15.48 6.00 45.61
CA TYR A 232 14.89 7.05 44.76
C TYR A 232 14.23 6.42 43.54
N ASP A 233 13.21 5.61 43.83
CA ASP A 233 12.43 4.91 42.81
C ASP A 233 11.59 5.89 41.98
N ILE A 234 11.29 5.53 40.72
CA ILE A 234 10.48 6.34 39.82
C ILE A 234 9.08 6.63 40.37
N SER A 235 8.51 5.73 41.16
CA SER A 235 7.20 5.95 41.81
C SER A 235 7.19 7.20 42.72
N ALA A 236 8.33 7.59 43.27
CA ALA A 236 8.48 8.81 44.08
C ALA A 236 8.42 10.10 43.26
N SER A 237 8.30 10.03 41.93
CA SER A 237 8.10 11.21 41.07
C SER A 237 6.63 11.48 40.75
N ILE A 238 5.71 10.71 41.35
CA ILE A 238 4.25 10.86 41.20
C ILE A 238 3.52 10.64 42.54
N ASP A 239 4.22 10.67 43.67
CA ASP A 239 3.67 10.37 45.00
C ASP A 239 3.04 11.61 45.68
N GLY A 240 3.26 12.81 45.12
CA GLY A 240 2.78 14.08 45.65
C GLY A 240 3.63 14.63 46.82
N ASP A 241 4.77 14.01 47.13
CA ASP A 241 5.75 14.49 48.09
C ASP A 241 6.99 15.05 47.37
N ALA A 242 7.01 16.37 47.18
CA ALA A 242 8.12 17.05 46.53
C ALA A 242 9.47 16.99 47.31
N SER A 243 9.56 16.30 48.45
CA SER A 243 10.81 16.00 49.14
C SER A 243 11.45 14.67 48.72
N THR A 244 10.69 13.77 48.09
CA THR A 244 11.18 12.53 47.49
C THR A 244 11.51 12.77 46.00
N GLY A 245 11.81 11.70 45.25
CA GLY A 245 11.99 11.79 43.81
C GLY A 245 12.75 10.62 43.19
N TRP A 246 12.75 10.60 41.86
CA TRP A 246 13.48 9.65 41.04
C TRP A 246 14.90 10.13 40.76
N GLY A 247 15.90 9.27 41.00
CA GLY A 247 17.29 9.54 40.67
C GLY A 247 17.98 8.35 40.01
N ILE A 248 19.16 8.58 39.42
CA ILE A 248 19.75 7.64 38.45
C ILE A 248 21.21 7.25 38.75
N ALA A 249 21.77 7.57 39.91
CA ALA A 249 23.14 7.21 40.25
C ALA A 249 23.29 5.73 40.66
N PRO A 250 23.96 4.88 39.86
CA PRO A 250 24.23 3.50 40.26
C PRO A 250 25.31 3.43 41.35
N LYS A 251 25.31 2.33 42.11
CA LYS A 251 26.38 2.04 43.11
C LYS A 251 27.76 1.88 42.44
N GLU A 252 27.79 1.28 41.26
CA GLU A 252 28.95 1.14 40.38
C GLU A 252 28.49 1.31 38.93
N GLY A 253 29.19 2.12 38.12
CA GLY A 253 28.86 2.32 36.71
C GLY A 253 28.93 3.79 36.25
N ASP A 254 28.81 4.00 34.94
CA ASP A 254 28.87 5.32 34.32
C ASP A 254 27.48 5.98 34.24
N LEU A 255 27.40 7.24 34.68
CA LEU A 255 26.22 8.10 34.63
C LEU A 255 25.98 8.69 33.23
N SER A 256 26.90 8.52 32.28
CA SER A 256 26.81 8.97 30.88
C SER A 256 25.82 8.19 30.01
N GLN A 257 24.76 7.63 30.59
CA GLN A 257 23.75 6.84 29.89
C GLN A 257 22.43 7.60 29.80
N SER A 258 21.72 7.45 28.69
CA SER A 258 20.33 7.89 28.61
C SER A 258 19.48 7.08 29.57
N ARG A 259 18.52 7.74 30.23
CA ARG A 259 17.52 7.07 31.07
C ARG A 259 16.12 7.41 30.61
N THR A 260 15.22 6.45 30.80
CA THR A 260 13.85 6.54 30.32
C THR A 260 12.89 6.32 31.47
N ALA A 261 11.92 7.21 31.61
CA ALA A 261 10.76 7.04 32.46
C ALA A 261 9.48 7.10 31.62
N VAL A 262 8.52 6.24 31.93
CA VAL A 262 7.19 6.17 31.33
C VAL A 262 6.15 6.38 32.43
N PHE A 263 5.23 7.30 32.19
CA PHE A 263 4.15 7.69 33.09
C PHE A 263 2.82 7.33 32.44
N ARG A 264 2.14 6.32 32.97
CA ARG A 264 0.86 5.82 32.47
C ARG A 264 -0.28 6.66 33.04
N LEU A 265 -1.08 7.25 32.16
CA LEU A 265 -2.25 8.03 32.54
C LEU A 265 -3.33 7.11 33.10
N LYS A 266 -4.03 7.55 34.13
CA LYS A 266 -5.19 6.82 34.66
C LYS A 266 -6.31 6.72 33.63
N ASP A 267 -6.64 7.83 33.00
CA ASP A 267 -7.64 7.92 31.94
C ASP A 267 -6.95 8.29 30.61
N PRO A 268 -7.13 7.49 29.54
CA PRO A 268 -6.64 7.85 28.22
C PRO A 268 -7.29 9.14 27.71
N LEU A 269 -6.52 9.92 26.95
CA LEU A 269 -6.94 11.17 26.34
C LEU A 269 -7.27 10.95 24.87
N LYS A 270 -8.35 11.59 24.40
CA LYS A 270 -8.70 11.69 22.97
C LYS A 270 -9.28 13.09 22.72
N PHE A 271 -8.80 13.76 21.69
CA PHE A 271 -9.24 15.12 21.34
C PHE A 271 -9.66 15.17 19.87
N GLU A 272 -10.74 15.88 19.55
CA GLU A 272 -11.17 16.06 18.16
C GLU A 272 -10.26 17.07 17.43
N ASN A 273 -10.01 18.22 18.06
CA ASN A 273 -9.26 19.35 17.46
C ASN A 273 -7.85 19.52 18.05
N GLY A 274 -7.38 18.53 18.79
CA GLY A 274 -6.12 18.56 19.55
C GLY A 274 -6.21 19.27 20.90
N ALA A 275 -5.06 19.39 21.55
CA ALA A 275 -4.94 19.99 22.88
C ALA A 275 -3.53 20.54 23.15
N ASN A 276 -3.40 21.29 24.24
CA ASN A 276 -2.13 21.74 24.78
C ASN A 276 -1.84 21.02 26.10
N LEU A 277 -0.78 20.20 26.11
CA LEU A 277 -0.25 19.60 27.33
C LEU A 277 0.75 20.55 27.99
N THR A 278 0.64 20.74 29.29
CA THR A 278 1.60 21.46 30.13
C THR A 278 2.23 20.51 31.12
N PHE A 279 3.54 20.31 31.01
CA PHE A 279 4.36 19.48 31.87
C PHE A 279 5.07 20.36 32.89
N ARG A 280 5.16 19.89 34.13
CA ARG A 280 5.99 20.48 35.18
C ARG A 280 6.90 19.40 35.74
N LEU A 281 8.21 19.56 35.49
CA LEU A 281 9.25 18.70 36.04
C LEU A 281 9.82 19.39 37.27
N VAL A 282 9.33 19.00 38.45
CA VAL A 282 9.71 19.57 39.75
C VAL A 282 10.96 18.86 40.26
N GLN A 283 11.99 19.63 40.64
CA GLN A 283 13.29 19.11 41.06
C GLN A 283 13.69 19.83 42.35
N ASN A 284 13.25 19.26 43.47
CA ASN A 284 13.27 19.93 44.79
C ASN A 284 14.28 19.34 45.78
N PHE A 285 15.08 18.36 45.35
CA PHE A 285 16.06 17.68 46.17
C PHE A 285 17.13 18.61 46.78
N GLY A 286 17.66 19.59 46.01
CA GLY A 286 18.79 20.41 46.44
C GLY A 286 20.13 19.98 45.82
N GLY A 287 21.21 20.66 46.17
CA GLY A 287 22.57 20.35 45.69
C GLY A 287 22.73 20.45 44.18
N SER A 288 21.87 21.24 43.53
CA SER A 288 21.86 21.45 42.08
C SER A 288 21.57 20.18 41.24
N HIS A 289 20.76 19.25 41.76
CA HIS A 289 20.31 18.03 41.08
C HIS A 289 19.21 18.28 40.03
N THR A 290 19.47 19.21 39.11
CA THR A 290 18.55 19.51 38.00
C THR A 290 18.94 18.76 36.72
N ILE A 291 17.97 18.44 35.87
CA ILE A 291 18.11 17.73 34.60
C ILE A 291 18.77 18.66 33.58
N GLN A 292 19.73 18.14 32.82
CA GLN A 292 20.46 18.90 31.81
C GLN A 292 19.80 18.83 30.45
N LYS A 293 19.54 17.63 29.93
CA LYS A 293 19.04 17.43 28.57
C LYS A 293 18.00 16.32 28.55
N PHE A 294 16.89 16.56 27.87
CA PHE A 294 15.78 15.62 27.87
C PHE A 294 14.83 15.83 26.69
N LYS A 295 13.98 14.85 26.42
CA LYS A 295 12.88 14.94 25.45
C LYS A 295 11.62 14.29 26.00
N LEU A 296 10.48 14.74 25.51
CA LEU A 296 9.16 14.22 25.86
C LEU A 296 8.51 13.52 24.67
N SER A 297 7.70 12.51 24.93
CA SER A 297 6.86 11.86 23.92
C SER A 297 5.49 11.52 24.50
N ALA A 298 4.45 11.58 23.68
CA ALA A 298 3.13 11.01 23.98
C ALA A 298 3.06 9.59 23.39
N GLY A 299 2.45 8.67 24.13
CA GLY A 299 2.36 7.26 23.77
C GLY A 299 0.93 6.78 23.70
N GLN A 300 0.69 5.85 22.77
CA GLN A 300 -0.50 5.01 22.71
C GLN A 300 -0.06 3.54 22.84
N ASP A 301 -0.35 2.90 23.97
CA ASP A 301 -0.23 1.45 24.12
C ASP A 301 -1.44 0.76 23.49
N TYR A 302 -1.22 0.13 22.34
CA TYR A 302 -2.28 -0.51 21.57
C TYR A 302 -2.95 -1.65 22.34
N LYS A 303 -2.24 -2.30 23.27
CA LYS A 303 -2.81 -3.34 24.13
C LYS A 303 -3.87 -2.80 25.09
N ARG A 304 -3.87 -1.51 25.41
CA ARG A 304 -4.88 -0.92 26.30
C ARG A 304 -6.25 -0.74 25.63
N PHE A 305 -6.26 -0.61 24.31
CA PHE A 305 -7.46 -0.48 23.49
C PHE A 305 -7.93 -1.83 22.92
N TYR A 306 -7.18 -2.89 23.22
CA TYR A 306 -7.55 -4.26 22.91
C TYR A 306 -8.63 -4.75 23.87
N ASN A 307 -9.76 -5.20 23.31
CA ASN A 307 -10.78 -5.92 24.06
C ASN A 307 -10.64 -7.43 23.81
N PRO A 308 -10.08 -8.21 24.75
CA PRO A 308 -9.94 -9.65 24.59
C PRO A 308 -11.26 -10.41 24.48
N ASP A 309 -12.37 -9.80 24.89
CA ASP A 309 -13.68 -10.45 24.93
C ASP A 309 -14.41 -10.42 23.57
N LEU A 310 -13.93 -9.64 22.59
CA LEU A 310 -14.49 -9.63 21.24
C LEU A 310 -14.07 -10.89 20.45
N PRO A 311 -14.88 -11.37 19.49
CA PRO A 311 -14.43 -12.38 18.53
C PRO A 311 -13.19 -11.90 17.76
N ILE A 312 -12.24 -12.82 17.47
CA ILE A 312 -10.98 -12.49 16.79
C ILE A 312 -11.17 -11.81 15.42
N GLU A 313 -12.25 -12.12 14.73
CA GLU A 313 -12.60 -11.51 13.45
C GLU A 313 -12.97 -10.03 13.61
N GLU A 314 -13.80 -9.71 14.61
CA GLU A 314 -14.19 -8.33 14.93
C GLU A 314 -12.98 -7.50 15.40
N GLN A 315 -12.08 -8.11 16.19
CA GLN A 315 -10.84 -7.46 16.60
C GLN A 315 -9.98 -7.07 15.38
N ARG A 316 -9.80 -7.99 14.43
CA ARG A 316 -9.04 -7.74 13.19
C ARG A 316 -9.70 -6.69 12.31
N GLU A 317 -11.03 -6.69 12.21
CA GLU A 317 -11.78 -5.69 11.46
C GLU A 317 -11.57 -4.29 12.05
N GLN A 318 -11.70 -4.13 13.36
CA GLN A 318 -11.45 -2.85 14.04
C GLN A 318 -10.00 -2.39 13.86
N HIS A 319 -9.03 -3.30 13.97
CA HIS A 319 -7.63 -2.96 13.76
C HIS A 319 -7.35 -2.54 12.30
N LEU A 320 -7.86 -3.29 11.32
CA LEU A 320 -7.69 -2.97 9.91
C LEU A 320 -8.35 -1.63 9.57
N ALA A 321 -9.53 -1.34 10.10
CA ALA A 321 -10.21 -0.06 9.91
C ALA A 321 -9.38 1.11 10.47
N ALA A 322 -8.78 0.96 11.65
CA ALA A 322 -7.90 1.97 12.23
C ALA A 322 -6.64 2.21 11.38
N LYS A 323 -6.03 1.13 10.86
CA LYS A 323 -4.87 1.21 9.96
C LYS A 323 -5.21 1.83 8.62
N PHE A 324 -6.35 1.47 8.06
CA PHE A 324 -6.84 2.05 6.83
C PHE A 324 -7.09 3.54 6.98
N LYS A 325 -7.67 3.99 8.10
CA LYS A 325 -7.84 5.41 8.39
C LYS A 325 -6.48 6.13 8.48
N GLU A 326 -5.52 5.58 9.23
CA GLU A 326 -4.17 6.18 9.34
C GLU A 326 -3.48 6.31 7.97
N TRP A 327 -3.58 5.27 7.15
CA TRP A 327 -3.09 5.28 5.77
C TRP A 327 -3.82 6.34 4.93
N ALA A 328 -5.14 6.35 4.95
CA ALA A 328 -5.97 7.25 4.16
C ALA A 328 -5.67 8.72 4.51
N ASP A 329 -5.56 9.05 5.81
CA ASP A 329 -5.22 10.40 6.28
C ASP A 329 -3.83 10.83 5.80
N THR A 330 -2.86 9.91 5.86
CA THR A 330 -1.48 10.15 5.40
C THR A 330 -1.40 10.37 3.88
N GLU A 331 -2.13 9.58 3.11
CA GLU A 331 -2.13 9.65 1.65
C GLU A 331 -2.98 10.81 1.11
N SER A 332 -4.10 11.16 1.76
CA SER A 332 -4.89 12.34 1.38
C SER A 332 -4.14 13.65 1.50
N ALA A 333 -3.23 13.77 2.47
CA ALA A 333 -2.40 14.97 2.60
C ALA A 333 -1.50 15.20 1.36
N LYS A 334 -1.22 14.13 0.60
CA LYS A 334 -0.35 14.14 -0.59
C LYS A 334 -1.16 14.20 -1.90
N ALA A 335 -2.40 13.73 -1.89
CA ALA A 335 -3.27 13.68 -3.07
C ALA A 335 -3.65 15.09 -3.56
N ARG A 336 -3.90 15.21 -4.86
CA ARG A 336 -4.35 16.45 -5.51
C ARG A 336 -5.46 16.13 -6.49
N GLU A 337 -6.39 17.06 -6.63
CA GLU A 337 -7.39 17.01 -7.70
C GLU A 337 -6.73 17.33 -9.05
N TRP A 338 -6.94 16.44 -10.02
CA TRP A 338 -6.42 16.56 -11.38
C TRP A 338 -7.59 16.62 -12.37
N THR A 339 -7.67 17.70 -13.14
CA THR A 339 -8.66 17.83 -14.21
C THR A 339 -8.08 17.32 -15.51
N SER A 340 -8.62 16.23 -16.05
CA SER A 340 -8.24 15.74 -17.37
C SER A 340 -8.77 16.67 -18.47
N LEU A 341 -7.94 16.90 -19.48
CA LEU A 341 -8.25 17.79 -20.58
C LEU A 341 -8.16 17.04 -21.91
N PRO A 342 -9.25 16.93 -22.69
CA PRO A 342 -9.16 16.44 -24.06
C PRO A 342 -8.47 17.49 -24.95
N PRO A 343 -7.57 17.08 -25.87
CA PRO A 343 -6.94 18.02 -26.79
C PRO A 343 -7.95 18.54 -27.82
N LYS A 344 -7.94 19.86 -28.05
CA LYS A 344 -8.71 20.52 -29.12
C LYS A 344 -8.08 20.32 -30.49
N GLU A 345 -6.76 20.30 -30.52
CA GLU A 345 -5.95 20.11 -31.70
C GLU A 345 -4.72 19.32 -31.27
N ILE A 346 -4.31 18.34 -32.07
CA ILE A 346 -3.10 17.55 -31.80
C ILE A 346 -2.45 17.15 -33.12
N ARG A 347 -1.12 17.21 -33.17
CA ARG A 347 -0.33 16.84 -34.34
C ARG A 347 1.00 16.17 -33.96
N SER A 348 1.46 15.32 -34.87
CA SER A 348 2.81 14.76 -34.90
C SER A 348 3.64 15.51 -35.95
N GLU A 349 4.96 15.60 -35.75
CA GLU A 349 5.89 16.15 -36.75
C GLU A 349 6.22 15.13 -37.86
N HIS A 350 5.98 13.85 -37.63
CA HIS A 350 6.35 12.75 -38.52
C HIS A 350 5.16 11.85 -38.91
N ASN A 351 3.97 12.44 -39.02
CA ASN A 351 2.74 11.81 -39.54
C ASN A 351 2.18 10.62 -38.73
N VAL A 352 2.51 10.52 -37.43
CA VAL A 352 1.83 9.58 -36.54
C VAL A 352 0.35 9.92 -36.45
N THR A 353 -0.52 8.91 -36.52
CA THR A 353 -1.97 9.11 -36.34
C THR A 353 -2.27 9.22 -34.86
N LEU A 354 -2.81 10.36 -34.41
CA LEU A 354 -3.12 10.64 -33.01
C LEU A 354 -4.65 10.70 -32.84
N THR A 355 -5.23 9.65 -32.26
CA THR A 355 -6.67 9.49 -32.09
C THR A 355 -7.08 9.84 -30.67
N VAL A 356 -7.99 10.81 -30.51
CA VAL A 356 -8.56 11.16 -29.20
C VAL A 356 -9.66 10.15 -28.86
N LEU A 357 -9.61 9.56 -27.68
CA LEU A 357 -10.55 8.56 -27.17
C LEU A 357 -11.59 9.19 -26.23
N GLU A 358 -12.61 8.42 -25.85
CA GLU A 358 -13.72 8.88 -24.99
C GLU A 358 -13.29 9.21 -23.55
N ASP A 359 -12.15 8.69 -23.11
CA ASP A 359 -11.57 8.89 -21.79
C ASP A 359 -10.54 10.03 -21.76
N ASP A 360 -10.64 10.97 -22.69
CA ASP A 360 -9.74 12.11 -22.92
C ASP A 360 -8.28 11.74 -23.24
N SER A 361 -7.96 10.44 -23.37
CA SER A 361 -6.62 10.00 -23.76
C SER A 361 -6.42 10.05 -25.29
N VAL A 362 -5.17 10.07 -25.70
CA VAL A 362 -4.73 10.05 -27.10
C VAL A 362 -4.01 8.75 -27.36
N LEU A 363 -4.44 7.99 -28.38
CA LEU A 363 -3.78 6.79 -28.89
C LEU A 363 -3.03 7.10 -30.19
N ALA A 364 -1.73 6.83 -30.19
CA ALA A 364 -0.82 6.95 -31.31
C ALA A 364 -0.75 5.64 -32.11
N SER A 365 -1.03 5.71 -33.41
CA SER A 365 -1.03 4.57 -34.33
C SER A 365 -0.45 4.94 -35.71
N GLY A 366 -0.35 3.95 -36.60
CA GLY A 366 0.25 4.15 -37.92
C GLY A 366 1.78 4.24 -37.86
N ASP A 367 2.36 5.23 -38.56
CA ASP A 367 3.81 5.41 -38.69
C ASP A 367 4.51 5.45 -37.32
N ASN A 368 5.64 4.76 -37.17
CA ASN A 368 6.44 4.75 -35.93
C ASN A 368 7.85 5.26 -36.23
N PRO A 369 8.04 6.59 -36.31
CA PRO A 369 9.34 7.16 -36.62
C PRO A 369 10.33 6.88 -35.48
N ASN A 370 11.63 6.95 -35.77
CA ASN A 370 12.65 6.80 -34.72
C ASN A 370 12.46 7.87 -33.64
N ARG A 371 12.14 9.11 -34.05
CA ARG A 371 11.94 10.28 -33.20
C ARG A 371 10.64 10.97 -33.58
N ASP A 372 9.97 11.57 -32.61
CA ASP A 372 8.83 12.43 -32.91
C ASP A 372 8.56 13.47 -31.83
N THR A 373 7.78 14.49 -32.21
CA THR A 373 7.26 15.51 -31.33
C THR A 373 5.74 15.53 -31.43
N TYR A 374 5.06 15.32 -30.31
CA TYR A 374 3.61 15.50 -30.22
C TYR A 374 3.33 16.91 -29.69
N THR A 375 2.56 17.69 -30.44
CA THR A 375 2.09 19.01 -29.99
C THR A 375 0.58 19.02 -29.91
N ALA A 376 0.06 19.37 -28.74
CA ALA A 376 -1.38 19.41 -28.47
C ALA A 376 -1.81 20.73 -27.85
N LEU A 377 -3.01 21.20 -28.21
CA LEU A 377 -3.68 22.35 -27.60
C LEU A 377 -4.81 21.90 -26.68
N TYR A 378 -4.88 22.49 -25.50
CA TYR A 378 -5.90 22.21 -24.50
C TYR A 378 -6.59 23.51 -24.05
N GLU A 379 -7.85 23.38 -23.67
CA GLU A 379 -8.55 24.43 -22.90
C GLU A 379 -8.49 24.04 -21.42
N PRO A 380 -7.79 24.80 -20.55
CA PRO A 380 -7.56 24.41 -19.17
C PRO A 380 -8.82 24.38 -18.32
N GLY A 381 -9.88 25.12 -18.70
CA GLY A 381 -11.12 25.19 -17.92
C GLY A 381 -11.01 25.92 -16.56
N THR A 382 -9.80 26.35 -16.20
CA THR A 382 -9.45 27.07 -14.96
C THR A 382 -8.75 28.39 -15.30
N ASP A 383 -8.80 29.37 -14.39
CA ASP A 383 -8.07 30.63 -14.46
C ASP A 383 -6.66 30.55 -13.82
N GLN A 384 -6.28 29.38 -13.31
CA GLN A 384 -4.98 29.15 -12.69
C GLN A 384 -4.47 27.73 -12.93
N VAL A 385 -3.16 27.60 -13.15
CA VAL A 385 -2.45 26.32 -13.20
C VAL A 385 -1.24 26.35 -12.27
N THR A 386 -1.15 25.37 -11.37
CA THR A 386 -0.01 25.16 -10.46
C THR A 386 0.86 23.97 -10.88
N GLY A 387 0.32 23.03 -11.66
CA GLY A 387 1.08 21.91 -12.21
C GLY A 387 0.31 21.11 -13.26
N ILE A 388 1.03 20.18 -13.87
CA ILE A 388 0.51 19.27 -14.90
C ILE A 388 0.81 17.81 -14.56
N LYS A 389 -0.06 16.91 -15.03
CA LYS A 389 0.12 15.46 -15.00
C LYS A 389 0.01 14.91 -16.41
N ILE A 390 0.96 14.07 -16.80
CA ILE A 390 0.95 13.31 -18.04
C ILE A 390 0.88 11.84 -17.66
N GLU A 391 -0.25 11.21 -17.95
CA GLU A 391 -0.41 9.76 -17.77
C GLU A 391 -0.05 9.06 -19.09
N VAL A 392 0.67 7.95 -19.01
CA VAL A 392 0.95 7.05 -20.13
C VAL A 392 0.28 5.71 -19.83
N LEU A 393 -0.61 5.27 -20.72
CA LEU A 393 -1.61 4.24 -20.42
C LEU A 393 -1.36 2.98 -21.28
N PRO A 394 -1.55 1.77 -20.72
CA PRO A 394 -1.47 0.55 -21.50
C PRO A 394 -2.63 0.46 -22.50
N ASP A 395 -2.40 -0.25 -23.59
CA ASP A 395 -3.41 -0.49 -24.62
C ASP A 395 -3.05 -1.77 -25.39
N GLU A 396 -4.00 -2.68 -25.57
CA GLU A 396 -3.78 -3.99 -26.21
C GLU A 396 -3.33 -3.89 -27.68
N SER A 397 -3.58 -2.73 -28.33
CA SER A 397 -3.13 -2.48 -29.69
C SER A 397 -1.65 -2.10 -29.79
N LEU A 398 -1.01 -1.75 -28.66
CA LEU A 398 0.39 -1.35 -28.59
C LEU A 398 1.30 -2.57 -28.37
N PRO A 399 2.59 -2.48 -28.77
CA PRO A 399 3.54 -3.56 -28.51
C PRO A 399 3.61 -3.89 -27.01
N MET A 400 3.48 -5.18 -26.66
CA MET A 400 3.49 -5.66 -25.27
C MET A 400 2.44 -4.99 -24.36
N ASP A 401 1.29 -4.63 -24.93
CA ASP A 401 0.20 -3.92 -24.26
C ASP A 401 0.58 -2.50 -23.77
N GLY A 402 1.60 -1.88 -24.38
CA GLY A 402 2.00 -0.50 -24.13
C GLY A 402 2.71 -0.28 -22.77
N PRO A 403 2.79 0.96 -22.25
CA PRO A 403 2.18 2.20 -22.75
C PRO A 403 2.94 2.91 -23.89
N GLY A 404 4.10 2.38 -24.30
CA GLY A 404 4.92 2.92 -25.39
C GLY A 404 4.79 2.15 -26.70
N ARG A 405 5.54 2.61 -27.71
CA ARG A 405 5.57 2.06 -29.08
C ARG A 405 6.90 1.41 -29.44
N GLY A 406 7.78 1.19 -28.46
CA GLY A 406 9.10 0.59 -28.65
C GLY A 406 9.04 -0.80 -29.28
N MET A 407 9.25 -0.88 -30.60
CA MET A 407 9.22 -2.13 -31.37
C MET A 407 10.60 -2.72 -31.64
N VAL A 408 11.62 -1.89 -31.84
CA VAL A 408 12.96 -2.34 -32.31
C VAL A 408 13.59 -3.35 -31.34
N LEU A 409 13.37 -3.15 -30.04
CA LEU A 409 13.81 -4.06 -28.99
C LEU A 409 12.66 -4.94 -28.45
N GLY A 410 11.47 -4.85 -29.03
CA GLY A 410 10.27 -5.57 -28.57
C GLY A 410 9.84 -5.19 -27.15
N THR A 411 10.16 -3.98 -26.69
CA THR A 411 10.04 -3.57 -25.29
C THR A 411 8.68 -3.01 -24.94
N GLY A 412 7.90 -2.44 -25.87
CA GLY A 412 6.65 -1.72 -25.53
C GLY A 412 6.86 -0.46 -24.67
N THR A 413 8.11 -0.03 -24.49
CA THR A 413 8.48 1.16 -23.71
C THR A 413 8.45 2.43 -24.58
N PHE A 414 8.64 3.58 -23.92
CA PHE A 414 8.89 4.87 -24.53
C PHE A 414 10.10 5.55 -23.87
N MET A 415 10.59 6.63 -24.48
CA MET A 415 11.53 7.57 -23.88
C MET A 415 11.04 9.01 -24.13
N LEU A 416 10.55 9.64 -23.06
CA LEU A 416 10.13 11.04 -23.10
C LEU A 416 11.33 11.93 -22.81
N SER A 417 11.83 12.59 -23.85
CA SER A 417 13.04 13.40 -23.77
C SER A 417 12.79 14.76 -23.16
N GLU A 418 11.73 15.46 -23.59
CA GLU A 418 11.46 16.81 -23.11
C GLU A 418 9.96 17.09 -23.05
N VAL A 419 9.57 17.87 -22.04
CA VAL A 419 8.22 18.43 -21.90
C VAL A 419 8.29 19.94 -21.91
N TYR A 420 7.53 20.56 -22.82
CA TYR A 420 7.35 22.00 -22.84
C TYR A 420 5.88 22.36 -22.71
N LEU A 421 5.62 23.41 -21.93
CA LEU A 421 4.28 23.95 -21.72
C LEU A 421 4.27 25.45 -22.03
N TYR A 422 3.26 25.89 -22.77
CA TYR A 422 3.08 27.29 -23.13
C TYR A 422 1.64 27.75 -22.89
N ALA A 423 1.47 28.99 -22.46
CA ALA A 423 0.19 29.70 -22.46
C ALA A 423 -0.01 30.42 -23.80
N LEU A 424 -1.21 30.33 -24.35
CA LEU A 424 -1.61 30.99 -25.59
C LEU A 424 -2.87 31.83 -25.40
N PRO A 425 -3.05 32.90 -26.18
CA PRO A 425 -4.28 33.67 -26.20
C PRO A 425 -5.44 32.83 -26.76
N LYS A 426 -6.66 33.25 -26.45
CA LYS A 426 -7.89 32.59 -26.91
C LYS A 426 -7.96 32.46 -28.43
N GLY A 427 -8.23 31.25 -28.90
CA GLY A 427 -8.43 30.95 -30.33
C GLY A 427 -7.13 30.85 -31.12
N ALA A 428 -5.98 30.75 -30.44
CA ALA A 428 -4.72 30.43 -31.08
C ALA A 428 -4.74 28.99 -31.63
N THR A 429 -4.06 28.79 -32.74
CA THR A 429 -3.83 27.45 -33.32
C THR A 429 -2.48 26.92 -32.86
N VAL A 430 -2.26 25.60 -33.02
CA VAL A 430 -1.09 24.91 -32.49
C VAL A 430 0.25 25.45 -33.00
N GLY A 431 0.25 26.12 -34.16
CA GLY A 431 1.41 26.75 -34.77
C GLY A 431 1.84 28.09 -34.17
N VAL A 432 1.01 28.72 -33.33
CA VAL A 432 1.32 30.02 -32.71
C VAL A 432 2.36 29.85 -31.59
N GLU A 433 3.34 30.75 -31.53
CA GLU A 433 4.28 30.83 -30.40
C GLU A 433 3.55 31.32 -29.14
N GLY A 434 3.77 30.63 -28.02
CA GLY A 434 3.14 30.94 -26.74
C GLY A 434 4.15 31.44 -25.71
N THR A 435 3.65 31.96 -24.59
CA THR A 435 4.49 32.31 -23.43
C THR A 435 4.87 31.03 -22.69
N THR A 436 6.16 30.78 -22.49
CA THR A 436 6.64 29.59 -21.77
C THR A 436 6.13 29.59 -20.33
N ILE A 437 5.60 28.45 -19.89
CA ILE A 437 5.36 28.13 -18.49
C ILE A 437 6.55 27.30 -18.02
N GLU A 438 7.39 27.88 -17.16
CA GLU A 438 8.56 27.18 -16.63
C GLU A 438 8.14 26.08 -15.65
N LEU A 439 8.52 24.84 -15.94
CA LEU A 439 8.24 23.66 -15.13
C LEU A 439 9.46 23.27 -14.27
N LYS A 440 9.21 22.71 -13.09
CA LYS A 440 10.21 22.23 -12.13
C LYS A 440 9.73 20.95 -11.44
N ASN A 441 10.60 20.39 -10.59
CA ASN A 441 10.30 19.25 -9.72
C ASN A 441 9.64 18.05 -10.42
N PRO A 442 10.21 17.53 -11.51
CA PRO A 442 9.67 16.35 -12.18
C PRO A 442 9.66 15.14 -11.24
N SER A 443 8.50 14.49 -11.14
CA SER A 443 8.26 13.34 -10.28
C SER A 443 7.41 12.32 -11.03
N ALA A 444 7.76 11.05 -10.96
CA ALA A 444 7.03 9.96 -11.59
C ALA A 444 6.77 8.84 -10.58
N ASP A 445 5.70 8.08 -10.78
CA ASP A 445 5.36 6.91 -9.96
C ASP A 445 6.41 5.79 -10.11
N PHE A 446 6.95 5.66 -11.32
CA PHE A 446 7.96 4.69 -11.66
C PHE A 446 8.95 5.24 -12.68
N HIS A 447 10.18 4.75 -12.62
CA HIS A 447 11.15 4.89 -13.69
C HIS A 447 12.11 3.70 -13.69
N GLN A 448 12.64 3.34 -14.86
CA GLN A 448 13.71 2.36 -14.92
C GLN A 448 15.03 2.93 -14.36
N GLU A 449 16.00 2.07 -14.11
CA GLU A 449 17.33 2.47 -13.65
C GLU A 449 17.98 3.45 -14.65
N ASN A 450 18.57 4.53 -14.11
CA ASN A 450 19.21 5.62 -14.87
C ASN A 450 18.32 6.37 -15.87
N ARG A 451 16.99 6.32 -15.71
CA ARG A 451 16.01 7.08 -16.51
C ARG A 451 14.98 7.76 -15.62
N ASP A 452 15.44 8.39 -14.54
CA ASP A 452 14.59 9.19 -13.66
C ASP A 452 13.89 10.32 -14.44
N PRO A 453 12.87 10.99 -13.91
CA PRO A 453 12.09 11.96 -14.69
C PRO A 453 12.76 13.33 -14.86
N LYS A 454 13.87 13.62 -14.17
CA LYS A 454 14.54 14.93 -14.26
C LYS A 454 15.01 15.33 -15.66
N PRO A 455 15.56 14.41 -16.46
CA PRO A 455 15.98 14.71 -17.81
C PRO A 455 14.84 15.17 -18.72
N ALA A 456 13.57 14.90 -18.38
CA ALA A 456 12.43 15.41 -19.17
C ALA A 456 12.30 16.96 -19.19
N LEU A 457 13.18 17.68 -18.48
CA LEU A 457 13.27 19.14 -18.44
C LEU A 457 14.72 19.67 -18.58
N ASP A 458 15.71 18.81 -18.89
CA ASP A 458 17.13 19.19 -18.86
C ASP A 458 17.62 19.89 -20.14
N ARG A 459 16.77 19.95 -21.17
CA ARG A 459 17.01 20.48 -22.52
C ARG A 459 17.99 19.64 -23.34
N VAL A 460 18.11 18.35 -23.05
CA VAL A 460 19.00 17.39 -23.71
C VAL A 460 18.19 16.29 -24.39
N LEU A 461 18.10 16.34 -25.72
CA LEU A 461 17.16 15.51 -26.49
C LEU A 461 17.44 13.99 -26.48
N ASP A 462 18.61 13.52 -26.06
CA ASP A 462 18.95 12.09 -25.99
C ASP A 462 18.89 11.49 -24.58
N THR A 463 18.58 12.30 -23.57
CA THR A 463 18.18 11.85 -22.23
C THR A 463 16.65 11.83 -22.13
N GLY A 464 16.10 11.30 -21.03
CA GLY A 464 14.65 11.27 -20.84
C GLY A 464 14.16 10.25 -19.82
N TRP A 465 12.86 10.33 -19.51
CA TRP A 465 12.12 9.41 -18.66
C TRP A 465 11.68 8.16 -19.42
N ALA A 466 11.82 6.97 -18.81
CA ALA A 466 11.41 5.70 -19.39
C ALA A 466 11.00 4.68 -18.30
N ILE A 467 10.21 3.67 -18.68
CA ILE A 467 9.50 2.76 -17.76
C ILE A 467 9.82 1.28 -17.96
N ASN A 468 10.93 0.93 -18.65
CA ASN A 468 11.24 -0.47 -18.93
C ASN A 468 11.24 -1.32 -17.64
N GLY A 469 10.63 -2.51 -17.71
CA GLY A 469 10.38 -3.38 -16.57
C GLY A 469 8.99 -3.28 -15.93
N GLN A 470 8.18 -2.27 -16.29
CA GLN A 470 6.77 -2.14 -15.88
C GLN A 470 5.81 -1.94 -17.07
N VAL A 471 6.23 -2.38 -18.25
CA VAL A 471 5.43 -2.40 -19.49
C VAL A 471 4.11 -3.17 -19.24
N GLY A 472 3.02 -2.70 -19.85
CA GLY A 472 1.65 -3.17 -19.63
C GLY A 472 0.94 -2.54 -18.43
N LYS A 473 1.55 -1.53 -17.79
CA LYS A 473 0.96 -0.79 -16.65
C LYS A 473 0.85 0.70 -16.93
N PRO A 474 -0.12 1.40 -16.31
CA PRO A 474 -0.19 2.85 -16.37
C PRO A 474 0.93 3.47 -15.54
N HIS A 475 1.49 4.57 -16.03
CA HIS A 475 2.48 5.38 -15.33
C HIS A 475 2.17 6.86 -15.53
N TRP A 476 2.74 7.73 -14.70
CA TRP A 476 2.49 9.16 -14.81
C TRP A 476 3.66 10.01 -14.37
N LEU A 477 3.77 11.17 -15.01
CA LEU A 477 4.72 12.22 -14.74
C LEU A 477 3.98 13.45 -14.22
N VAL A 478 4.38 13.95 -13.06
CA VAL A 478 3.93 15.20 -12.46
C VAL A 478 5.03 16.25 -12.58
N LEU A 479 4.65 17.44 -13.04
CA LEU A 479 5.54 18.58 -13.23
C LEU A 479 4.89 19.81 -12.57
N GLU A 480 5.61 20.46 -11.68
CA GLU A 480 5.15 21.66 -10.97
C GLU A 480 5.48 22.91 -11.79
N ALA A 481 4.56 23.88 -11.88
CA ALA A 481 4.90 25.19 -12.41
C ALA A 481 5.85 25.91 -11.44
N SER A 482 6.83 26.64 -11.96
CA SER A 482 7.83 27.33 -11.12
C SER A 482 7.19 28.35 -10.19
N SER A 483 6.08 28.94 -10.63
CA SER A 483 5.13 29.75 -9.85
C SER A 483 3.72 29.51 -10.39
N PRO A 484 2.67 29.69 -9.57
CA PRO A 484 1.29 29.59 -10.05
C PRO A 484 1.04 30.52 -11.24
N VAL A 485 0.46 29.98 -12.32
CA VAL A 485 0.23 30.71 -13.58
C VAL A 485 -1.22 31.12 -13.68
N SER A 486 -1.50 32.43 -13.65
CA SER A 486 -2.82 32.96 -13.94
C SER A 486 -3.09 32.98 -15.45
N LEU A 487 -4.27 32.53 -15.84
CA LEU A 487 -4.72 32.41 -17.22
C LEU A 487 -5.95 33.29 -17.44
N GLU A 488 -5.96 34.04 -18.55
CA GLU A 488 -7.15 34.78 -18.94
C GLU A 488 -8.26 33.82 -19.40
N LYS A 489 -9.52 34.25 -19.27
CA LYS A 489 -10.66 33.41 -19.65
C LYS A 489 -10.60 33.04 -21.14
N GLY A 490 -10.46 31.75 -21.41
CA GLY A 490 -10.38 31.20 -22.77
C GLY A 490 -8.95 31.12 -23.32
N SER A 491 -7.92 31.41 -22.51
CA SER A 491 -6.55 31.01 -22.83
C SER A 491 -6.45 29.52 -23.11
N GLN A 492 -5.45 29.15 -23.90
CA GLN A 492 -5.16 27.75 -24.25
C GLN A 492 -3.78 27.36 -23.71
N LEU A 493 -3.60 26.07 -23.44
CA LEU A 493 -2.31 25.48 -23.12
C LEU A 493 -1.80 24.72 -24.33
N LYS A 494 -0.55 24.93 -24.71
CA LYS A 494 0.16 24.09 -25.69
C LYS A 494 1.15 23.20 -24.95
N LEU A 495 0.91 21.91 -25.02
CA LEU A 495 1.83 20.88 -24.56
C LEU A 495 2.67 20.39 -25.74
N VAL A 496 3.97 20.27 -25.53
CA VAL A 496 4.90 19.65 -26.47
C VAL A 496 5.59 18.49 -25.76
N LEU A 497 5.43 17.28 -26.29
CA LEU A 497 6.12 16.07 -25.85
C LEU A 497 7.15 15.69 -26.91
N SER A 498 8.43 15.93 -26.61
CA SER A 498 9.54 15.64 -27.52
C SER A 498 10.18 14.29 -27.16
N GLN A 499 10.36 13.43 -28.16
CA GLN A 499 10.73 12.03 -28.01
C GLN A 499 11.82 11.70 -29.02
N HIS A 500 13.08 11.92 -28.65
CA HIS A 500 14.20 11.98 -29.59
C HIS A 500 15.18 10.80 -29.49
N TYR A 501 14.77 9.72 -28.80
CA TYR A 501 15.55 8.47 -28.79
C TYR A 501 15.58 7.81 -30.17
N ILE A 502 16.59 7.01 -30.46
CA ILE A 502 16.81 6.48 -31.83
C ILE A 502 16.07 5.16 -32.13
N HIS A 503 15.40 4.54 -31.16
CA HIS A 503 14.88 3.16 -31.25
C HIS A 503 13.34 3.06 -31.36
N GLN A 504 12.68 4.09 -31.91
CA GLN A 504 11.21 4.12 -32.06
C GLN A 504 10.47 4.01 -30.71
N GLU A 505 11.06 4.55 -29.65
CA GLU A 505 10.49 4.54 -28.30
C GLU A 505 9.62 5.80 -28.08
N THR A 506 8.59 5.95 -28.93
CA THR A 506 7.57 6.99 -28.75
C THR A 506 6.45 6.48 -27.83
N ILE A 507 5.75 7.39 -27.16
CA ILE A 507 4.60 7.15 -26.30
C ILE A 507 3.45 6.66 -27.19
N GLY A 508 2.79 5.59 -26.73
CA GLY A 508 1.70 4.95 -27.45
C GLY A 508 0.34 5.52 -27.07
N ARG A 509 0.04 5.61 -25.78
CA ARG A 509 -1.20 6.23 -25.30
C ARG A 509 -0.92 7.14 -24.12
N PHE A 510 -1.47 8.35 -24.15
CA PHE A 510 -1.29 9.30 -23.06
C PHE A 510 -2.52 10.16 -22.78
N ARG A 511 -2.60 10.70 -21.58
CA ARG A 511 -3.62 11.65 -21.14
C ARG A 511 -2.93 12.83 -20.46
N PHE A 512 -3.49 14.03 -20.65
CA PHE A 512 -2.99 15.25 -20.05
C PHE A 512 -4.00 15.81 -19.06
N SER A 513 -3.51 16.23 -17.90
CA SER A 513 -4.32 16.78 -16.83
C SER A 513 -3.61 17.98 -16.18
N VAL A 514 -4.38 18.89 -15.61
CA VAL A 514 -3.88 20.07 -14.88
C VAL A 514 -4.43 20.12 -13.47
N THR A 515 -3.73 20.81 -12.58
CA THR A 515 -4.24 21.19 -11.27
C THR A 515 -4.08 22.69 -11.03
N SER A 516 -4.96 23.25 -10.20
CA SER A 516 -4.92 24.64 -9.75
C SER A 516 -4.52 24.77 -8.28
N GLU A 517 -4.23 23.64 -7.62
CA GLU A 517 -4.01 23.57 -6.18
C GLU A 517 -2.55 23.21 -5.84
N GLY A 518 -2.14 23.63 -4.64
CA GLY A 518 -0.94 23.13 -3.97
C GLY A 518 0.41 23.64 -4.47
N GLU A 519 1.43 23.29 -3.69
CA GLU A 519 2.86 23.43 -3.96
C GLU A 519 3.53 22.07 -3.63
N ASP A 520 4.79 21.87 -4.02
CA ASP A 520 5.54 20.61 -3.85
C ASP A 520 4.80 19.40 -4.44
N LEU A 521 4.31 19.57 -5.68
CA LEU A 521 3.55 18.54 -6.39
C LEU A 521 4.44 17.34 -6.71
N LYS A 522 3.97 16.13 -6.40
CA LYS A 522 4.69 14.87 -6.64
C LYS A 522 3.75 13.83 -7.21
N ALA A 523 4.31 12.92 -8.00
CA ALA A 523 3.58 11.73 -8.43
C ALA A 523 3.29 10.85 -7.22
N ASN A 524 2.01 10.62 -6.98
CA ASN A 524 1.54 9.63 -6.03
C ASN A 524 1.71 8.21 -6.61
N PRO A 525 2.04 7.14 -5.87
CA PRO A 525 1.97 5.76 -6.37
C PRO A 525 0.55 5.26 -6.71
N TRP A 526 -0.52 5.98 -6.35
CA TRP A 526 -1.89 5.53 -6.59
C TRP A 526 -2.41 5.91 -7.99
N PRO A 527 -3.18 5.03 -8.66
CA PRO A 527 -3.86 5.37 -9.91
C PRO A 527 -4.82 6.56 -9.75
N ALA A 528 -5.19 7.21 -10.86
CA ALA A 528 -5.93 8.47 -10.86
C ALA A 528 -7.30 8.40 -10.17
N ASP A 529 -8.00 7.27 -10.24
CA ASP A 529 -9.28 7.07 -9.55
C ASP A 529 -9.09 7.06 -8.02
N ILE A 530 -8.08 6.36 -7.51
CA ILE A 530 -7.74 6.35 -6.08
C ILE A 530 -7.24 7.72 -5.62
N GLU A 531 -6.37 8.38 -6.38
CA GLU A 531 -5.89 9.73 -6.06
C GLU A 531 -7.07 10.73 -5.99
N SER A 532 -8.02 10.64 -6.92
CA SER A 532 -9.23 11.49 -6.91
C SER A 532 -10.13 11.23 -5.71
N ILE A 533 -10.19 9.99 -5.20
CA ILE A 533 -10.90 9.71 -3.94
C ILE A 533 -10.12 10.33 -2.79
N LEU A 534 -8.81 10.08 -2.70
CA LEU A 534 -7.96 10.59 -1.63
C LEU A 534 -7.91 12.12 -1.54
N ALA A 535 -8.13 12.84 -2.64
CA ALA A 535 -8.15 14.30 -2.68
C ALA A 535 -9.44 14.91 -2.09
N LYS A 536 -10.50 14.11 -1.91
CA LYS A 536 -11.77 14.56 -1.34
C LYS A 536 -11.71 14.72 0.19
N SER A 537 -12.74 15.37 0.73
CA SER A 537 -12.93 15.49 2.18
C SER A 537 -13.09 14.12 2.86
N GLU A 538 -12.82 14.02 4.17
CA GLU A 538 -13.01 12.76 4.91
C GLU A 538 -14.46 12.23 4.86
N GLU A 539 -15.45 13.11 4.72
CA GLU A 539 -16.87 12.73 4.61
C GLU A 539 -17.25 12.23 3.21
N ASP A 540 -16.59 12.74 2.17
CA ASP A 540 -16.85 12.39 0.76
C ASP A 540 -16.04 11.17 0.25
N ARG A 541 -15.04 10.73 1.04
CA ARG A 541 -14.24 9.51 0.80
C ARG A 541 -14.97 8.28 1.31
#